data_AF-A0A7C5T6H4-F1
#
_entry.id   AF-A0A7C5T6H4-F1
#
_cell.length_a   1.000
_cell.length_b   1.000
_cell.length_c   1.000
_cell.angle_alpha   90.00
_cell.angle_beta   90.00
_cell.angle_gamma   90.00
#
_symmetry.space_group_name_H-M   'P 1'
#
loop_
_entity.id
_entity.type
_entity.pdbx_description
1 polymer ?
#
loop_
_entity_poly.entity_id
_entity_poly.type
_entity_poly.pdbx_seq_one_letter_code
_entity_poly.pdbx_strand_id
1 'polypeptide(L)'
;MDVKESENFLFLYYALFYPRDYLEDCENPPVVESCHENDWEQMLVVVKKPEMKTILFETLPHVFDIVYLKDYSADLVVSGVLM
;
A
#
# COMPACT_ATOMS: atom_id res chain seq x y z
N MET A 1 12.45 5.18 0.72
CA MET A 1 11.74 5.20 2.02
C MET A 1 11.80 6.62 2.54
N ASP A 2 10.65 7.18 2.92
CA ASP A 2 10.52 8.47 3.60
C ASP A 2 9.86 8.27 4.96
N VAL A 3 10.23 9.10 5.94
CA VAL A 3 9.69 9.04 7.30
C VAL A 3 9.22 10.42 7.71
N LYS A 4 7.96 10.51 8.13
CA LYS A 4 7.40 11.69 8.80
C LYS A 4 7.01 11.34 10.23
N GLU A 5 7.14 12.29 11.12
CA GLU A 5 6.88 12.10 12.54
C GLU A 5 6.00 13.23 13.08
N SER A 6 5.06 12.85 13.95
CA SER A 6 4.32 13.77 14.82
C SER A 6 4.58 13.40 16.28
N GLU A 7 3.99 14.11 17.24
CA GLU A 7 4.11 13.76 18.67
C GLU A 7 3.71 12.30 18.94
N ASN A 8 2.63 11.83 18.32
CA ASN A 8 2.00 10.54 18.64
C ASN A 8 2.17 9.47 17.55
N PHE A 9 2.70 9.82 16.38
CA PHE A 9 2.74 8.90 15.23
C PHE A 9 4.02 8.99 14.41
N LEU A 10 4.40 7.85 13.84
CA LEU A 10 5.36 7.74 12.74
C LEU A 10 4.61 7.32 11.48
N PHE A 11 4.93 7.97 10.37
CA PHE A 11 4.42 7.68 9.04
C PHE A 11 5.62 7.20 8.22
N LEU A 12 5.61 5.93 7.83
CA LEU A 12 6.68 5.29 7.07
C LEU A 12 6.17 5.04 5.66
N TYR A 13 6.73 5.75 4.69
CA TYR A 13 6.37 5.60 3.29
C TYR A 13 7.44 4.80 2.55
N TYR A 14 7.01 3.69 1.96
CA TYR A 14 7.83 2.81 1.14
C TYR A 14 7.34 2.87 -0.30
N ALA A 15 8.29 2.82 -1.22
CA ALA A 15 8.02 2.76 -2.64
C ALA A 15 9.03 1.83 -3.30
N LEU A 16 8.56 1.07 -4.28
CA LEU A 16 9.33 0.18 -5.13
C LEU A 16 9.05 0.55 -6.58
N PHE A 17 10.11 0.69 -7.35
CA PHE A 17 10.00 0.92 -8.78
C PHE A 17 10.33 -0.36 -9.51
N TYR A 18 9.42 -0.79 -10.38
CA TYR A 18 9.65 -1.87 -11.33
C TYR A 18 9.73 -1.27 -12.74
N PRO A 19 10.75 -1.61 -13.53
CA PRO A 19 10.80 -1.15 -14.92
C PRO A 19 9.59 -1.58 -15.74
N ARG A 20 8.93 -2.70 -15.35
CA ARG A 20 7.79 -3.32 -16.03
C ARG A 20 6.87 -4.01 -15.04
N ASP A 21 5.57 -3.96 -15.29
CA ASP A 21 4.54 -4.79 -14.65
C ASP A 21 3.81 -5.60 -15.72
N TYR A 22 4.33 -6.79 -16.04
CA TYR A 22 3.80 -7.70 -17.07
C TYR A 22 3.40 -9.04 -16.45
N LEU A 23 2.14 -9.43 -16.67
CA LEU A 23 1.62 -10.76 -16.38
C LEU A 23 1.93 -11.75 -17.50
N GLU A 24 1.78 -13.05 -17.23
CA GLU A 24 2.06 -14.12 -18.21
C GLU A 24 1.16 -14.04 -19.47
N ASP A 25 0.01 -13.38 -19.38
CA ASP A 25 -1.02 -13.27 -20.42
C ASP A 25 -1.17 -11.86 -21.03
N CYS A 26 -0.11 -11.03 -20.97
CA CYS A 26 -0.09 -9.70 -21.59
C CYS A 26 -0.34 -9.66 -23.11
N GLU A 27 -0.44 -10.81 -23.78
CA GLU A 27 -0.80 -10.89 -25.20
C GLU A 27 -2.33 -10.92 -25.45
N ASN A 28 -3.16 -11.05 -24.40
CA ASN A 28 -4.62 -11.19 -24.51
C ASN A 28 -5.36 -9.96 -23.95
N PRO A 29 -6.29 -9.33 -24.72
CA PRO A 29 -7.21 -8.35 -24.17
C PRO A 29 -8.18 -8.99 -23.15
N PRO A 30 -8.63 -8.31 -22.08
CA PRO A 30 -8.35 -6.92 -21.68
C PRO A 30 -7.07 -6.75 -20.83
N VAL A 31 -6.28 -7.80 -20.64
CA VAL A 31 -5.11 -7.83 -19.73
C VAL A 31 -4.01 -6.86 -20.16
N VAL A 32 -3.94 -6.53 -21.45
CA VAL A 32 -3.04 -5.51 -22.01
C VAL A 32 -3.17 -4.17 -21.27
N GLU A 33 -4.37 -3.79 -20.78
CA GLU A 33 -4.56 -2.54 -20.03
C GLU A 33 -3.87 -2.57 -18.65
N SER A 34 -3.63 -3.76 -18.09
CA SER A 34 -2.89 -3.96 -16.85
C SER A 34 -1.38 -4.14 -17.07
N CYS A 35 -0.93 -4.34 -18.31
CA CYS A 35 0.48 -4.54 -18.63
C CYS A 35 1.14 -3.24 -19.11
N HIS A 36 2.09 -2.71 -18.35
CA HIS A 36 2.78 -1.47 -18.75
C HIS A 36 4.26 -1.41 -18.36
N GLU A 37 4.98 -0.52 -19.05
CA GLU A 37 6.32 -0.11 -18.64
C GLU A 37 6.20 0.92 -17.52
N ASN A 38 7.21 0.99 -16.65
CA ASN A 38 7.29 1.87 -15.48
C ASN A 38 6.13 1.64 -14.52
N ASP A 39 6.38 0.81 -13.52
CA ASP A 39 5.44 0.55 -12.45
C ASP A 39 6.00 1.02 -11.10
N TRP A 40 5.10 1.56 -10.28
CA TRP A 40 5.42 2.18 -9.01
C TRP A 40 4.50 1.67 -7.92
N GLU A 41 5.02 0.73 -7.15
CA GLU A 41 4.33 0.17 -6.01
C GLU A 41 4.65 0.96 -4.75
N GLN A 42 3.65 1.19 -3.91
CA GLN A 42 3.81 2.05 -2.73
C GLN A 42 2.99 1.56 -1.54
N MET A 43 3.50 1.87 -0.35
CA MET A 43 2.96 1.42 0.92
C MET A 43 3.15 2.47 2.00
N LEU A 44 2.08 2.77 2.75
CA LEU A 44 2.12 3.61 3.94
C LEU A 44 1.90 2.76 5.19
N VAL A 45 2.82 2.86 6.14
CA VAL A 45 2.71 2.24 7.46
C VAL A 45 2.62 3.34 8.52
N VAL A 46 1.57 3.32 9.33
CA VAL A 46 1.41 4.26 10.45
C VAL A 46 1.61 3.53 11.76
N VAL A 47 2.52 4.06 12.58
CA VAL A 47 2.89 3.52 13.87
C VAL A 47 2.53 4.54 14.96
N LYS A 48 1.75 4.12 15.95
CA LYS A 48 1.42 4.90 17.15
C LYS A 48 2.55 4.81 18.17
N LYS A 49 2.91 5.95 18.75
CA LYS A 49 3.85 6.11 19.86
C LYS A 49 3.11 6.31 21.19
N PRO A 50 3.75 6.00 22.34
CA PRO A 50 5.09 5.43 22.49
C PRO A 50 5.14 3.90 22.36
N GLU A 51 3.99 3.23 22.21
CA GLU A 51 3.90 1.77 22.20
C GLU A 51 4.50 1.13 20.94
N MET A 52 4.89 1.95 19.96
CA MET A 52 5.45 1.55 18.67
C MET A 52 4.55 0.54 17.95
N LYS A 53 3.24 0.80 18.01
CA LYS A 53 2.21 -0.10 17.51
C LYS A 53 1.79 0.28 16.10
N THR A 54 1.87 -0.65 15.15
CA THR A 54 1.32 -0.42 13.81
C THR A 54 -0.21 -0.40 13.89
N ILE A 55 -0.84 0.63 13.33
CA ILE A 55 -2.29 0.82 13.35
C ILE A 55 -2.90 0.95 11.95
N LEU A 56 -2.06 1.22 10.94
CA LEU A 56 -2.46 1.32 9.54
C LEU A 56 -1.41 0.64 8.67
N PHE A 57 -1.90 -0.10 7.68
CA PHE A 57 -1.12 -0.58 6.55
C PHE A 57 -1.92 -0.31 5.28
N GLU A 58 -1.43 0.58 4.44
CA GLU A 58 -2.12 0.96 3.21
C GLU A 58 -1.24 0.64 2.01
N THR A 59 -1.85 0.01 1.00
CA THR A 59 -1.24 -0.32 -0.28
C THR A 59 -2.08 0.25 -1.39
N LEU A 60 -1.45 0.62 -2.49
CA LEU A 60 -2.11 1.25 -3.62
C LEU A 60 -2.06 0.32 -4.84
N PRO A 61 -2.87 -0.75 -4.89
CA PRO A 61 -2.96 -1.58 -6.09
C PRO A 61 -3.71 -0.81 -7.20
N HIS A 62 -2.94 -0.39 -8.20
CA HIS A 62 -3.41 0.38 -9.36
C HIS A 62 -4.27 1.61 -8.96
N VAL A 63 -5.46 1.78 -9.56
CA VAL A 63 -6.34 2.97 -9.42
C VAL A 63 -7.08 3.01 -8.07
N PHE A 64 -6.94 1.97 -7.22
CA PHE A 64 -7.68 1.87 -5.97
C PHE A 64 -6.76 1.87 -4.76
N ASP A 65 -7.09 2.73 -3.80
CA ASP A 65 -6.46 2.73 -2.48
C ASP A 65 -7.06 1.56 -1.69
N ILE A 66 -6.32 0.45 -1.54
CA ILE A 66 -6.70 -0.61 -0.60
C ILE A 66 -6.07 -0.29 0.74
N VAL A 67 -6.90 0.26 1.61
CA VAL A 67 -6.54 0.54 2.99
C VAL A 67 -6.81 -0.69 3.83
N TYR A 68 -5.76 -1.38 4.28
CA TYR A 68 -5.87 -2.37 5.34
C TYR A 68 -5.77 -1.65 6.68
N LEU A 69 -6.93 -1.26 7.23
CA LEU A 69 -7.04 -0.87 8.62
C LEU A 69 -6.94 -2.13 9.48
N LYS A 70 -5.70 -2.51 9.76
CA LYS A 70 -5.40 -3.52 10.77
C LYS A 70 -4.98 -2.80 12.03
N ASP A 71 -5.96 -2.51 12.88
CA ASP A 71 -5.67 -2.11 14.24
C ASP A 71 -5.19 -3.34 15.00
N TYR A 72 -3.88 -3.49 15.22
CA TYR A 72 -3.35 -4.60 16.02
C TYR A 72 -3.73 -4.50 17.52
N SER A 73 -4.65 -3.60 17.93
CA SER A 73 -5.18 -3.45 19.29
C SER A 73 -6.45 -4.23 19.56
N ALA A 74 -7.16 -4.63 18.51
CA ALA A 74 -8.27 -5.56 18.55
C ALA A 74 -8.14 -6.48 17.32
N ASP A 75 -8.42 -7.77 17.43
CA ASP A 75 -8.26 -8.76 16.35
C ASP A 75 -9.22 -8.57 15.13
N LEU A 76 -9.40 -7.34 14.65
CA LEU A 76 -10.30 -6.98 13.55
C LEU A 76 -9.48 -6.48 12.36
N VAL A 77 -9.48 -7.26 11.27
CA VAL A 77 -9.01 -6.81 9.95
C VAL A 77 -10.23 -6.26 9.21
N VAL A 78 -10.29 -4.95 9.00
CA VAL A 78 -11.28 -4.34 8.10
C VAL A 78 -10.55 -4.05 6.78
N SER A 79 -10.83 -4.87 5.75
CA SER A 79 -10.45 -4.55 4.38
C SER A 79 -11.57 -3.74 3.73
N GLY A 80 -11.27 -2.53 3.29
CA GLY A 80 -12.18 -1.69 2.53
C GLY A 80 -11.48 -1.08 1.31
N VAL A 81 -12.22 -0.92 0.23
CA VAL A 81 -11.80 -0.10 -0.92
C VAL A 81 -12.43 1.28 -0.71
N LEU A 82 -11.61 2.32 -0.59
CA LEU A 82 -12.09 3.70 -0.71
C LEU A 82 -12.14 4.02 -2.21
N MET A 83 -13.35 4.19 -2.75
CA MET A 83 -13.59 4.67 -4.12
C MET A 83 -13.67 6.19 -4.15
#